data_AF-A0A917WI99-F1
#
_entry.id   AF-A0A917WI99-F1
#
_cell.length_a   1.000
_cell.length_b   1.000
_cell.length_c   1.000
_cell.angle_alpha   90.00
_cell.angle_beta   90.00
_cell.angle_gamma   90.00
#
_symmetry.space_group_name_H-M   'P 1'
#
loop_
_entity.id
_entity.type
_entity.pdbx_description
1 polymer ?
#
loop_
_entity_poly.entity_id
_entity_poly.type
_entity_poly.pdbx_seq_one_letter_code
_entity_poly.pdbx_strand_id
1 'polypeptide(L)' 'MADRLDGTVALVTGASSGIGSAAALALAAQGAAVALAYIVTRPRHVAINELRPTEQVA' A
#
# COMPACT_ATOMS: atom_id res chain seq x y z
N MET A 1 4.24 -18.48 15.49
CA MET A 1 4.47 -17.10 15.99
C MET A 1 3.09 -16.61 16.42
N ALA A 2 2.91 -16.04 17.61
CA ALA A 2 1.62 -15.43 17.95
C ALA A 2 1.42 -14.20 17.05
N ASP A 3 0.28 -14.08 16.38
CA ASP A 3 -0.05 -12.91 15.56
C ASP A 3 -0.23 -11.70 16.47
N ARG A 4 0.87 -10.95 16.64
CA ARG A 4 1.01 -9.87 17.62
C ARG A 4 0.06 -8.71 17.35
N LEU A 5 -0.41 -8.57 16.11
CA LEU A 5 -1.19 -7.42 15.64
C LEU A 5 -2.65 -7.76 15.31
N ASP A 6 -3.13 -8.94 15.71
CA ASP A 6 -4.54 -9.31 15.55
C ASP A 6 -5.47 -8.22 16.11
N GLY A 7 -6.49 -7.86 15.33
CA GLY A 7 -7.47 -6.83 15.68
C GLY A 7 -6.94 -5.39 15.54
N THR A 8 -5.71 -5.19 15.08
CA THR A 8 -5.13 -3.86 14.84
C THR A 8 -5.30 -3.43 13.38
N VAL A 9 -5.50 -2.13 13.15
CA VAL A 9 -5.50 -1.53 11.81
C VAL A 9 -4.25 -0.67 11.62
N ALA A 10 -3.57 -0.82 10.48
CA ALA A 10 -2.39 -0.04 10.12
C ALA A 10 -2.58 0.71 8.79
N LEU A 11 -2.20 1.98 8.74
CA LEU A 11 -2.13 2.78 7.51
C LEU A 11 -0.67 2.90 7.05
N VAL A 12 -0.39 2.47 5.82
CA VAL A 12 0.96 2.53 5.25
C VAL A 12 0.98 3.50 4.06
N THR A 13 1.76 4.57 4.18
CA THR A 13 1.99 5.54 3.11
C THR A 13 3.21 5.17 2.27
N GLY A 14 3.23 5.52 0.98
CA GLY A 14 4.30 5.11 0.07
C GLY A 14 4.30 3.60 -0.18
N ALA A 15 3.13 2.96 -0.05
CA ALA A 15 2.97 1.51 -0.10
C ALA A 15 3.06 0.89 -1.51
N SER A 16 3.24 1.71 -2.56
CA SER A 16 3.30 1.22 -3.94
C SER A 16 4.54 0.37 -4.23
N SER A 17 5.64 0.56 -3.49
CA SER A 17 6.90 -0.15 -3.72
C SER A 17 7.83 -0.07 -2.51
N GLY A 18 8.98 -0.75 -2.60
CA GLY A 18 10.08 -0.63 -1.64
C GLY A 18 9.69 -0.92 -0.20
N ILE A 19 10.20 -0.09 0.72
CA ILE A 19 10.04 -0.27 2.17
C ILE A 19 8.57 -0.21 2.58
N GLY A 20 7.76 0.69 2.00
CA GLY A 20 6.34 0.79 2.32
C GLY A 20 5.59 -0.50 1.99
N SER A 21 5.83 -1.06 0.80
CA SER A 21 5.25 -2.35 0.40
C SER A 21 5.71 -3.50 1.30
N ALA A 22 7.02 -3.59 1.58
CA ALA A 22 7.56 -4.64 2.46
C ALA A 22 7.03 -4.53 3.91
N ALA A 23 6.89 -3.32 4.43
CA ALA A 23 6.32 -3.08 5.75
C ALA A 23 4.85 -3.47 5.82
N ALA A 24 4.05 -3.13 4.79
CA ALA A 24 2.65 -3.54 4.71
C ALA A 24 2.49 -5.07 4.74
N LEU A 25 3.30 -5.79 3.96
CA LEU A 25 3.30 -7.26 3.96
C LEU A 25 3.69 -7.84 5.33
N ALA A 26 4.72 -7.28 5.96
CA ALA A 26 5.15 -7.72 7.28
C ALA A 26 4.08 -7.48 8.36
N LEU A 27 3.38 -6.33 8.32
CA LEU A 27 2.29 -6.02 9.25
C LEU A 27 1.09 -6.95 9.06
N ALA A 28 0.70 -7.20 7.81
CA ALA A 28 -0.37 -8.14 7.48
C ALA A 28 -0.03 -9.57 7.94
N ALA A 29 1.21 -10.01 7.74
CA ALA A 29 1.72 -11.30 8.20
C ALA A 29 1.83 -11.43 9.73
N GLN A 30 1.52 -10.38 10.49
CA GLN A 30 1.42 -10.41 11.96
C GLN A 30 -0.02 -10.23 12.45
N GLY A 31 -1.01 -10.27 11.55
CA GLY A 31 -2.44 -10.22 11.89
C GLY A 31 -3.12 -8.85 11.72
N ALA A 32 -2.39 -7.82 11.29
CA ALA A 32 -2.97 -6.49 11.13
C ALA A 32 -3.87 -6.40 9.87
N ALA A 33 -4.99 -5.70 9.97
CA ALA A 33 -5.70 -5.20 8.79
C ALA A 33 -4.97 -3.95 8.25
N VAL A 34 -4.53 -3.97 6.99
CA VAL A 34 -3.66 -2.92 6.44
C VAL A 34 -4.36 -2.12 5.35
N ALA A 35 -4.35 -0.79 5.49
CA ALA A 35 -4.73 0.15 4.45
C ALA A 35 -3.48 0.69 3.73
N LEU A 36 -3.45 0.61 2.40
CA LEU A 36 -2.34 1.07 1.58
C LEU A 36 -2.65 2.43 0.96
N ALA A 37 -1.77 3.40 1.18
CA ALA A 37 -1.86 4.73 0.61
C ALA A 37 -0.61 5.05 -0.22
N TYR A 38 -0.79 5.42 -1.48
CA TYR A 38 0.30 5.86 -2.34
C TYR A 38 -0.22 6.79 -3.43
N ILE A 39 0.70 7.50 -4.06
CA ILE A 39 0.42 8.35 -5.23
C ILE A 39 1.14 7.78 -6.45
N VAL A 40 0.56 8.03 -7.61
CA VAL A 40 1.25 7.81 -8.89
C VAL A 40 1.84 9.15 -9.35
N THR A 41 3.15 9.20 -9.53
CA THR A 41 3.80 10.33 -10.20
C THR A 41 3.44 10.32 -11.68
N ARG A 42 3.12 11.50 -12.20
CA ARG A 42 2.69 11.70 -13.59
C ARG A 42 3.52 12.83 -14.20
N PRO A 43 3.66 12.87 -15.55
CA PRO A 43 4.12 14.06 -16.23
C PRO A 43 3.29 15.29 -15.83
N ARG A 44 3.94 16.46 -15.84
CA ARG A 44 3.35 17.75 -15.42
C ARG A 44 2.01 18.02 -16.13
N HIS A 45 1.91 17.60 -17.39
CA HIS A 45 0.69 17.65 -18.20
C HIS A 45 0.45 16.25 -18.77
N VAL A 46 -0.49 15.52 -18.17
CA VAL A 46 -1.01 14.26 -18.71
C VAL A 46 -2.52 14.40 -18.84
N ALA A 47 -3.09 13.92 -19.93
CA ALA A 47 -4.53 13.93 -20.09
C ALA A 47 -5.17 13.02 -19.04
N ILE A 48 -6.29 13.43 -18.44
CA ILE A 48 -6.95 12.65 -17.37
C ILE A 48 -7.31 11.24 -17.85
N ASN A 49 -7.70 11.08 -19.12
CA ASN A 49 -8.04 9.80 -19.73
C ASN A 49 -6.83 8.85 -19.90
N GLU A 50 -5.61 9.37 -19.83
CA GLU A 50 -4.38 8.57 -19.95
C GLU A 50 -3.88 8.10 -18.58
N LEU A 51 -4.54 8.53 -17.50
CA LEU A 51 -4.23 8.06 -16.16
C LEU A 51 -4.72 6.61 -16.00
N ARG A 52 -3.78 5.67 -15.94
CA ARG A 52 -4.07 4.27 -15.63
C ARG A 52 -3.35 3.85 -14.35
N PRO A 53 -3.99 3.90 -13.18
CA PRO A 53 -3.48 3.23 -11.99
C PRO A 53 -3.71 1.73 -12.16
N THR A 54 -2.82 1.06 -12.90
CA THR A 54 -2.82 -0.39 -13.01
C THR A 54 -2.09 -0.97 -11.81
N GLU A 55 -2.59 -2.08 -11.29
CA GLU A 55 -2.02 -2.91 -10.20
C GLU A 55 -2.41 -2.52 -8.76
N GLN A 56 -3.70 -2.56 -8.45
CA GLN A 56 -4.15 -2.73 -7.07
C GLN A 56 -4.51 -4.20 -6.84
N VAL A 57 -3.52 -5.01 -6.50
CA VAL A 57 -3.71 -6.33 -5.91
C VAL A 57 -3.48 -6.21 -4.41
N ALA A 58 -4.47 -6.63 -3.64
CA ALA A 58 -4.42 -6.72 -2.18
C ALA A 58 -3.60 -7.94 -1.75
#